data_AF-W2CSY0-F1
#
_entry.id   AF-W2CSY0-F1
#
_cell.length_a   1.000
_cell.length_b   1.000
_cell.length_c   1.000
_cell.angle_alpha   90.00
_cell.angle_beta   90.00
_cell.angle_gamma   90.00
#
_symmetry.space_group_name_H-M   'P 1'
#
loop_
_entity.id
_entity.type
_entity.pdbx_description
1 polymer ?
#
loop_
_entity_poly.entity_id
_entity_poly.type
_entity_poly.pdbx_seq_one_letter_code
_entity_poly.pdbx_strand_id
1 'polypeptide(L)'
;VDLGSPNLIAGKADGAENVIRVKATVKNFREETNMSVITEDGAFYTFNVKYADEPLLLNVEMTDFIHDGASVNRPNNALEVYLKELGSESPMLVR
;
A
#
# COMPACT_ATOMS: atom_id res chain seq x y z
N VAL A 1 7.38 -3.45 -1.30
CA VAL A 1 6.87 -2.09 -1.55
C VAL A 1 7.56 -1.52 -2.77
N ASP A 2 6.82 -0.86 -3.65
CA ASP A 2 7.33 -0.08 -4.78
C ASP A 2 6.97 1.39 -4.54
N LEU A 3 7.91 2.29 -4.81
CA LEU A 3 7.81 3.71 -4.44
C LEU A 3 7.68 4.66 -5.63
N GLY A 4 7.76 4.15 -6.86
CA GLY A 4 7.55 4.92 -8.09
C GLY A 4 8.61 5.99 -8.41
N SER A 5 9.25 6.59 -7.41
CA SER A 5 10.18 7.71 -7.53
C SER A 5 11.22 7.72 -6.40
N PRO A 6 12.45 8.19 -6.65
CA PRO A 6 13.47 8.40 -5.62
C PRO A 6 13.14 9.53 -4.62
N ASN A 7 12.07 10.29 -4.88
CA ASN A 7 11.58 11.33 -3.97
C ASN A 7 10.93 10.75 -2.70
N LEU A 8 10.69 9.43 -2.67
CA LEU A 8 10.12 8.70 -1.54
C LEU A 8 11.13 7.68 -1.00
N ILE A 9 11.13 7.51 0.31
CA ILE A 9 11.70 6.35 0.98
C ILE A 9 10.63 5.69 1.84
N ALA A 10 10.70 4.38 1.93
CA ALA A 10 9.85 3.62 2.83
C ALA A 10 10.62 2.48 3.49
N GLY A 11 10.16 2.07 4.66
CA GLY A 11 10.69 0.93 5.38
C GLY A 11 9.71 0.43 6.42
N LYS A 12 9.85 -0.85 6.81
CA LYS A 12 9.10 -1.38 7.96
C LYS A 12 9.43 -0.56 9.20
N ALA A 13 8.43 -0.35 10.06
CA ALA A 13 8.64 0.29 11.33
C ALA A 13 9.39 -0.66 12.28
N ASP A 14 10.29 -0.11 13.08
CA ASP A 14 11.03 -0.91 14.05
C ASP A 14 10.08 -1.43 15.12
N GLY A 15 10.05 -2.74 15.34
CA GLY A 15 9.17 -3.38 16.32
C GLY A 15 7.72 -3.58 15.87
N ALA A 16 7.39 -3.31 14.61
CA ALA A 16 6.07 -3.61 14.04
C ALA A 16 6.17 -4.20 12.63
N GLU A 17 5.63 -5.39 12.43
CA GLU A 17 5.71 -6.11 11.16
C GLU A 17 4.68 -5.62 10.11
N ASN A 18 3.58 -5.00 10.56
CA ASN A 18 2.46 -4.56 9.74
C ASN A 18 2.44 -3.05 9.48
N VAL A 19 3.50 -2.31 9.81
CA VAL A 19 3.58 -0.86 9.65
C VAL A 19 4.70 -0.50 8.68
N ILE A 20 4.35 0.28 7.65
CA ILE A 20 5.31 0.87 6.70
C ILE A 20 5.37 2.38 6.97
N ARG A 21 6.56 2.88 7.29
CA ARG A 21 6.83 4.32 7.37
C ARG A 21 7.20 4.82 5.99
N VAL A 22 6.60 5.93 5.58
CA VAL A 22 6.92 6.61 4.31
C VAL A 22 7.39 8.01 4.62
N LYS A 23 8.44 8.46 3.92
CA LYS A 23 8.99 9.80 4.09
C LYS A 23 9.43 10.36 2.74
N ALA A 24 9.17 11.64 2.52
CA ALA A 24 9.75 12.38 1.41
C ALA A 24 11.26 12.59 1.61
N THR A 25 12.06 12.29 0.60
CA THR A 25 13.53 12.51 0.63
C THR A 25 13.89 13.97 0.37
N VAL A 26 13.03 14.69 -0.34
CA VAL A 26 13.15 16.11 -0.66
C VAL A 26 11.83 16.84 -0.37
N LYS A 27 11.92 18.09 0.08
CA LYS A 27 10.73 18.94 0.24
C LYS A 27 10.24 19.44 -1.11
N ASN A 28 8.93 19.65 -1.24
CA ASN A 28 8.31 20.33 -2.38
C ASN A 28 8.60 19.70 -3.75
N PHE A 29 8.70 18.38 -3.85
CA PHE A 29 8.71 17.74 -5.16
C PHE A 29 7.36 17.98 -5.85
N ARG A 30 7.40 18.39 -7.12
CA ARG A 30 6.20 18.86 -7.85
C ARG A 30 5.42 17.74 -8.49
N GLU A 31 6.11 16.69 -8.92
CA GLU A 31 5.50 15.61 -9.68
C GLU A 31 4.76 14.66 -8.75
N GLU A 32 3.52 14.33 -9.11
CA GLU A 32 2.80 13.21 -8.51
C GLU A 32 3.55 11.92 -8.84
N THR A 33 3.61 11.00 -7.88
CA THR A 33 4.14 9.66 -8.08
C THR A 33 3.16 8.63 -7.52
N ASN A 34 3.50 7.35 -7.60
CA ASN A 34 2.72 6.27 -7.03
C ASN A 34 3.54 5.48 -6.01
N MET A 35 2.83 4.86 -5.08
CA MET A 35 3.40 3.89 -4.16
C MET A 35 2.49 2.67 -4.14
N SER A 36 3.07 1.48 -4.25
CA SER A 36 2.31 0.23 -4.22
C SER A 36 2.84 -0.75 -3.18
N VAL A 37 1.94 -1.45 -2.51
CA VAL A 37 2.22 -2.41 -1.45
C VAL A 37 1.56 -3.73 -1.82
N ILE A 38 2.35 -4.81 -1.84
CA ILE A 38 1.86 -6.18 -1.81
C ILE A 38 2.06 -6.67 -0.38
N THR A 39 1.00 -7.12 0.26
CA THR A 39 1.03 -7.72 1.59
C THR A 39 1.28 -9.24 1.50
N GLU A 40 1.66 -9.85 2.61
CA GLU A 40 2.01 -11.28 2.65
C GLU A 40 0.81 -12.20 2.32
N ASP A 41 -0.40 -11.76 2.64
CA ASP A 41 -1.66 -12.41 2.26
C ASP A 41 -2.06 -12.17 0.78
N GLY A 42 -1.25 -11.43 0.01
CA GLY A 42 -1.46 -11.24 -1.42
C GLY A 42 -2.36 -10.08 -1.82
N ALA A 43 -2.81 -9.26 -0.88
CA ALA A 43 -3.52 -8.04 -1.24
C ALA A 43 -2.58 -7.02 -1.87
N PHE A 44 -3.04 -6.34 -2.92
CA PHE A 44 -2.31 -5.27 -3.60
C PHE A 44 -3.01 -3.94 -3.41
N TYR A 45 -2.26 -2.96 -2.92
CA TYR A 45 -2.71 -1.59 -2.73
C TYR A 45 -1.83 -0.65 -3.54
N THR A 46 -2.44 0.34 -4.19
CA THR A 46 -1.72 1.40 -4.90
C THR A 46 -2.23 2.77 -4.49
N PHE A 47 -1.31 3.71 -4.27
CA PHE A 47 -1.57 5.05 -3.76
C PHE A 47 -0.98 6.07 -4.72
N ASN A 48 -1.74 7.10 -5.06
CA ASN A 48 -1.17 8.31 -5.65
C ASN A 48 -0.59 9.17 -4.53
N VAL A 49 0.67 9.58 -4.68
CA VAL A 49 1.42 10.30 -3.66
C VAL A 49 1.75 11.71 -4.16
N LYS A 50 1.37 12.71 -3.36
CA LYS A 50 1.72 14.12 -3.55
C LYS A 50 2.39 14.65 -2.29
N TYR A 51 3.41 15.48 -2.45
CA TYR A 51 3.98 16.20 -1.33
C TYR A 51 2.98 17.22 -0.76
N ALA A 52 2.90 17.30 0.56
CA ALA A 52 2.21 18.36 1.30
C ALA A 52 3.07 18.75 2.51
N ASP A 53 3.24 20.06 2.74
CA ASP A 53 3.95 20.54 3.94
C ASP A 53 3.19 20.21 5.23
N GLU A 54 1.85 20.25 5.17
CA GLU A 54 0.95 19.89 6.26
C GLU A 54 -0.04 18.83 5.75
N PRO A 55 0.33 17.54 5.76
CA PRO A 55 -0.55 16.48 5.29
C PRO A 55 -1.77 16.34 6.20
N LEU A 56 -2.96 16.27 5.60
CA LEU A 56 -4.23 16.09 6.33
C LEU A 56 -4.33 14.72 7.02
N LEU A 57 -3.62 13.72 6.50
CA LEU A 57 -3.61 12.35 6.99
C LEU A 57 -2.17 11.88 7.15
N LEU A 58 -1.83 11.38 8.34
CA LEU A 58 -0.49 10.88 8.68
C LEU A 58 -0.42 9.35 8.77
N ASN A 59 -1.52 8.69 9.09
CA ASN A 59 -1.61 7.24 9.23
C ASN A 59 -2.76 6.72 8.37
N VAL A 60 -2.50 5.66 7.61
CA VAL A 60 -3.50 4.98 6.79
C VAL A 60 -3.63 3.56 7.33
N GLU A 61 -4.78 3.22 7.91
CA GLU A 61 -5.08 1.84 8.29
C GLU A 61 -5.69 1.09 7.12
N MET A 62 -5.16 -0.10 6.85
CA MET A 62 -5.63 -0.96 5.75
C MET A 62 -6.88 -1.77 6.11
N THR A 63 -7.30 -1.76 7.39
CA THR A 63 -8.43 -2.55 7.90
C THR A 63 -9.79 -1.98 7.47
N ASP A 64 -9.90 -0.67 7.24
CA ASP A 64 -11.11 -0.05 6.68
C ASP A 64 -11.41 -0.49 5.23
N PHE A 65 -10.49 -1.26 4.64
CA PHE A 65 -10.47 -1.67 3.24
C PHE A 65 -10.64 -3.19 3.05
N ILE A 66 -10.55 -3.98 4.13
CA ILE A 66 -10.83 -5.42 4.14
C ILE A 66 -11.67 -5.71 5.39
N HIS A 67 -13.00 -5.56 5.29
CA HIS A 67 -13.92 -6.14 6.26
C HIS A 67 -14.65 -7.33 5.64
N ASP A 68 -14.55 -8.43 6.36
CA ASP A 68 -15.13 -9.73 6.04
C ASP A 68 -16.65 -9.66 6.27
N GLY A 69 -17.42 -9.42 5.20
CA GLY A 69 -18.87 -9.55 5.22
C GLY A 69 -19.64 -8.42 4.55
N ALA A 70 -20.28 -8.77 3.43
CA ALA A 70 -21.45 -8.12 2.83
C ALA A 70 -21.28 -6.71 2.18
N SER A 71 -21.20 -6.75 0.84
CA SER A 71 -21.86 -5.82 -0.11
C SER A 71 -21.38 -4.38 -0.30
N VAL A 72 -20.44 -3.83 0.47
CA VAL A 72 -19.95 -2.45 0.21
C VAL A 72 -18.54 -2.25 0.78
N ASN A 73 -17.70 -1.53 0.03
CA ASN A 73 -16.28 -1.24 0.31
C ASN A 73 -15.25 -2.34 0.03
N ARG A 74 -15.15 -2.75 -1.24
CA ARG A 74 -13.81 -2.97 -1.81
C ARG A 74 -13.14 -1.60 -2.02
N PRO A 75 -11.85 -1.43 -1.72
CA PRO A 75 -11.11 -0.22 -2.08
C PRO A 75 -11.16 -0.09 -3.60
N ASN A 76 -11.44 1.11 -4.11
CA ASN A 76 -11.43 1.31 -5.57
C ASN A 76 -10.03 1.10 -6.19
N ASN A 77 -8.99 0.96 -5.35
CA ASN A 77 -7.59 0.75 -5.70
C ASN A 77 -7.02 -0.61 -5.24
N ALA A 78 -7.81 -1.49 -4.63
CA ALA A 78 -7.35 -2.83 -4.27
C ALA A 78 -7.67 -3.81 -5.38
N LEU A 79 -6.64 -4.47 -5.87
CA LEU A 79 -6.76 -5.50 -6.90
C LEU A 79 -6.31 -6.83 -6.30
N GLU A 80 -7.06 -7.90 -6.60
CA GLU A 80 -6.57 -9.26 -6.36
C GLU A 80 -5.45 -9.53 -7.39
N VAL A 81 -4.23 -9.73 -6.91
CA VAL A 81 -3.08 -10.04 -7.77
C VAL A 81 -2.83 -11.53 -7.72
N TYR A 82 -2.96 -12.18 -8.87
CA TYR A 82 -2.60 -13.58 -9.07
C TYR A 82 -1.12 -13.66 -9.44
N LEU A 83 -0.30 -14.19 -8.54
CA LEU A 83 1.11 -14.42 -8.84
C LEU A 83 1.21 -15.64 -9.76
N LYS A 84 1.88 -15.49 -10.91
CA LYS A 84 2.07 -16.58 -11.88
C LYS A 84 2.75 -17.82 -11.27
N GLU A 85 3.62 -17.58 -10.29
CA GLU A 85 4.33 -18.60 -9.51
C GLU A 85 3.40 -19.44 -8.61
N LEU A 86 2.18 -18.95 -8.33
CA LEU A 86 1.13 -19.66 -7.59
C LEU A 86 0.14 -20.41 -8.51
N GLY A 87 0.41 -20.53 -9.81
CA GLY A 87 -0.41 -21.36 -10.70
C GLY A 87 -1.86 -20.91 -10.88
N SER A 88 -2.15 -19.60 -10.74
CA SER A 88 -3.49 -18.99 -10.74
C SER A 88 -4.26 -19.14 -9.42
N GLU A 89 -3.59 -19.52 -8.33
CA GLU A 89 -4.16 -19.44 -6.99
C GLU A 89 -4.03 -18.02 -6.42
N SER A 90 -5.05 -17.61 -5.66
CA SER A 90 -4.97 -16.39 -4.86
C SER A 90 -4.04 -16.66 -3.68
N PRO A 91 -3.08 -15.77 -3.37
CA PRO A 91 -2.19 -15.95 -2.22
C PRO A 91 -2.94 -15.98 -0.87
N MET A 92 -4.21 -15.57 -0.84
CA MET A 92 -5.07 -15.56 0.35
C MET A 92 -5.45 -16.96 0.87
N LEU A 93 -5.18 -18.04 0.14
CA LEU A 93 -5.55 -19.40 0.53
C LEU A 93 -4.33 -20.33 0.49
N VAL A 94 -3.57 -20.34 1.57
CA VAL A 94 -2.76 -21.53 1.91
C VAL A 94 -3.37 -22.15 3.16
N ARG A 95 -3.86 -23.39 3.03
CA ARG A 95 -4.19 -24.28 4.14
C ARG A 95 -3.13 -25.35 4.26
#